data_AF-A0A235IEC6-F1
#
_entry.id   AF-A0A235IEC6-F1
#
_cell.length_a   1.000
_cell.length_b   1.000
_cell.length_c   1.000
_cell.angle_alpha   90.00
_cell.angle_beta   90.00
_cell.angle_gamma   90.00
#
_symmetry.space_group_name_H-M   'P 1'
#
loop_
_entity.id
_entity.type
_entity.pdbx_description
1 polymer ?
#
loop_
_entity_poly.entity_id
_entity_poly.type
_entity_poly.pdbx_seq_one_letter_code
_entity_poly.pdbx_strand_id
1 'polypeptide(L)'
;MTSTTTYTYDANGDVISKNIDTNSDGTKIPSPKKEKVKKLGFGLSTLVALSVIPISVVTMPLVLNQPAQALCIASSDFNGIWRSDDGGTYYVRQIGNEIWWLGMSADDGRTWTNVYKGTRIGDTVIGQWADVPRGGIRSGGILNLSVPPGWNGSVPEFSRNYVTGGFGGSKWFKPCNDVILNPI
;
A
#
# COMPACT_ATOMS: atom_id res chain seq x y z
N MET A 1 -12.88 16.78 -6.29
CA MET A 1 -11.75 17.13 -5.40
C MET A 1 -11.66 16.06 -4.34
N THR A 2 -10.68 15.17 -4.44
CA THR A 2 -10.45 14.07 -3.50
C THR A 2 -9.64 14.58 -2.32
N SER A 3 -10.13 14.40 -1.10
CA SER A 3 -9.42 14.77 0.13
C SER A 3 -8.89 13.53 0.82
N THR A 4 -7.59 13.50 1.07
CA THR A 4 -6.90 12.42 1.79
C THR A 4 -6.73 12.82 3.24
N THR A 5 -7.21 12.01 4.18
CA THR A 5 -7.06 12.27 5.61
C THR A 5 -6.13 11.26 6.25
N THR A 6 -5.04 11.74 6.86
CA THR A 6 -4.02 10.93 7.52
C THR A 6 -4.16 11.05 9.03
N TYR A 7 -4.31 9.92 9.73
CA TYR A 7 -4.29 9.84 11.18
C TYR A 7 -2.98 9.21 11.67
N THR A 8 -2.48 9.69 12.80
CA THR A 8 -1.36 9.05 13.52
C THR A 8 -1.87 8.61 14.88
N TYR A 9 -1.54 7.39 15.28
CA TYR A 9 -1.95 6.77 16.54
C TYR A 9 -0.74 6.51 17.44
N ASP A 10 -0.95 6.48 18.75
CA ASP A 10 0.06 5.95 19.68
C ASP A 10 -0.02 4.42 19.82
N ALA A 11 0.86 3.86 20.66
CA ALA A 11 0.93 2.43 20.91
C ALA A 11 -0.32 1.83 21.57
N ASN A 12 -1.21 2.68 22.13
CA ASN A 12 -2.47 2.26 22.73
C ASN A 12 -3.66 2.39 21.75
N GLY A 13 -3.43 2.90 20.55
CA GLY A 13 -4.46 3.12 19.53
C GLY A 13 -5.17 4.47 19.64
N ASP A 14 -4.69 5.39 20.48
CA ASP A 14 -5.28 6.74 20.59
C ASP A 14 -4.75 7.66 19.48
N VAL A 15 -5.63 8.47 18.88
CA VAL A 15 -5.26 9.40 17.80
C VAL A 15 -4.40 10.54 18.36
N ILE A 16 -3.12 10.56 17.99
CA ILE A 16 -2.19 11.62 18.35
C ILE A 16 -2.15 12.76 17.33
N SER A 17 -2.44 12.53 16.04
CA SER A 17 -2.55 13.60 15.05
C SER A 17 -3.51 13.29 13.89
N LYS A 18 -4.08 14.32 13.27
CA LYS A 18 -4.92 14.25 12.06
C LYS A 18 -4.46 15.31 11.07
N ASN A 19 -4.21 14.92 9.82
CA ASN A 19 -3.87 15.81 8.71
C ASN A 19 -4.86 15.57 7.57
N ILE A 20 -5.27 16.64 6.89
CA ILE A 20 -6.15 16.56 5.72
C ILE A 20 -5.43 17.24 4.58
N ASP A 21 -5.23 16.50 3.49
CA ASP A 21 -4.72 16.99 2.22
C ASP A 21 -5.88 17.00 1.22
N THR A 22 -6.34 18.21 0.85
CA THR A 22 -7.47 18.39 -0.06
C THR A 22 -7.07 18.62 -1.52
N ASN A 23 -5.77 18.74 -1.82
CA ASN A 23 -5.26 19.08 -3.16
C ASN A 23 -4.27 18.04 -3.70
N SER A 24 -4.00 16.97 -2.97
CA SER A 24 -3.15 15.84 -3.36
C SER A 24 -1.71 16.25 -3.68
N ASP A 25 -1.21 17.31 -3.05
CA ASP A 25 0.15 17.81 -3.26
C ASP A 25 1.17 17.25 -2.25
N GLY A 26 0.71 16.52 -1.22
CA GLY A 26 1.59 15.89 -0.23
C GLY A 26 2.22 16.86 0.76
N THR A 27 1.78 18.12 0.82
CA THR A 27 2.25 19.10 1.79
C THR A 27 1.43 19.05 3.09
N LYS A 28 2.12 18.98 4.23
CA LYS A 28 1.47 18.97 5.55
C LYS A 28 1.02 20.38 5.89
N ILE A 29 -0.29 20.64 5.95
CA ILE A 29 -0.82 21.83 6.63
C ILE A 29 -0.77 21.56 8.15
N PRO A 30 0.03 22.28 8.95
CA PRO A 30 0.12 22.02 10.38
C PRO A 30 -1.18 22.45 11.08
N SER A 31 -1.89 21.49 11.68
CA SER A 31 -3.04 21.76 12.56
C SER A 31 -2.61 22.12 14.00
N PRO A 32 -3.43 22.90 14.73
CA PRO A 32 -3.02 23.64 15.92
C PRO A 32 -2.73 22.74 17.13
N LYS A 33 -1.85 23.22 18.02
CA LYS A 33 -1.39 22.51 19.23
C LYS A 33 -2.57 22.06 20.11
N LYS A 34 -2.58 20.78 20.52
CA LYS A 34 -3.60 20.18 21.38
C LYS A 34 -3.64 20.81 22.77
N GLU A 35 -4.81 21.30 23.17
CA GLU A 35 -5.16 21.68 24.54
C GLU A 35 -5.53 20.42 25.34
N LYS A 36 -5.04 20.31 26.59
CA LYS A 36 -5.26 19.14 27.46
C LYS A 36 -6.68 19.15 28.04
N VAL A 37 -7.50 18.17 27.67
CA VAL A 37 -8.75 17.90 28.40
C VAL A 37 -8.49 16.84 29.48
N LYS A 38 -8.52 17.25 30.75
CA LYS A 38 -8.54 16.35 31.92
C LYS A 38 -9.92 15.68 32.02
N LYS A 39 -9.98 14.35 32.02
CA LYS A 39 -11.20 13.63 32.44
C LYS A 39 -11.22 13.50 33.97
N LEU A 40 -12.24 14.11 34.57
CA LEU A 40 -12.61 14.08 35.99
C LEU A 40 -13.45 12.82 36.26
N GLY A 41 -13.18 12.11 37.35
CA GLY A 41 -13.76 10.79 37.65
C GLY A 41 -15.16 10.81 38.28
N PHE A 42 -15.73 9.62 38.47
CA PHE A 42 -16.79 9.35 39.46
C PHE A 42 -16.64 7.90 39.96
N GLY A 43 -16.47 7.74 41.27
CA GLY A 43 -16.61 6.46 41.96
C GLY A 43 -18.03 6.28 42.47
N LEU A 44 -18.45 5.04 42.69
CA LEU A 44 -19.57 4.75 43.57
C LEU A 44 -19.36 3.41 44.29
N SER A 45 -19.29 3.50 45.61
CA SER A 45 -19.31 2.42 46.58
C SER A 45 -20.75 1.98 46.83
N THR A 46 -21.01 0.68 47.02
CA THR A 46 -21.80 0.13 48.17
C THR A 46 -21.92 -1.39 48.14
N LEU A 47 -21.51 -1.99 49.27
CA LEU A 47 -22.08 -3.10 50.04
C LEU A 47 -22.60 -4.40 49.39
N VAL A 48 -22.01 -5.49 49.91
CA VAL A 48 -22.33 -6.90 49.75
C VAL A 48 -23.70 -7.25 50.36
N ALA A 49 -24.56 -7.90 49.58
CA ALA A 49 -25.66 -8.71 50.08
C ALA A 49 -25.60 -10.10 49.41
N LEU A 50 -25.38 -11.12 50.24
CA LEU A 50 -25.40 -12.53 49.87
C LEU A 50 -26.85 -12.93 49.53
N SER A 51 -27.15 -13.28 48.28
CA SER A 51 -28.32 -14.09 47.96
C SER A 51 -28.08 -14.96 46.73
N VAL A 52 -28.34 -16.24 46.93
CA VAL A 52 -28.22 -17.38 46.01
C VAL A 52 -28.95 -17.13 44.69
N ILE A 53 -28.27 -17.25 43.54
CA ILE A 53 -28.89 -17.32 42.21
C ILE A 53 -28.25 -18.49 41.45
N PRO A 54 -29.06 -19.38 40.84
CA PRO A 54 -28.60 -20.61 40.21
C PRO A 54 -27.72 -20.34 38.98
N ILE A 55 -26.78 -21.26 38.77
CA ILE A 55 -25.77 -21.31 37.71
C ILE A 55 -26.44 -21.05 36.35
N SER A 56 -26.39 -19.80 35.90
CA SER A 56 -26.59 -19.50 34.49
C SER A 56 -25.29 -19.83 33.80
N VAL A 57 -25.31 -20.86 32.96
CA VAL A 57 -24.20 -21.20 32.06
C VAL A 57 -23.96 -19.97 31.20
N VAL A 58 -22.95 -19.19 31.55
CA VAL A 58 -22.39 -18.19 30.66
C VAL A 58 -21.73 -19.00 29.55
N THR A 59 -22.48 -19.30 28.49
CA THR A 59 -21.92 -19.76 27.24
C THR A 59 -21.13 -18.58 26.69
N MET A 60 -19.87 -18.50 27.12
CA MET A 60 -18.88 -17.62 26.55
C MET A 60 -18.83 -17.99 25.06
N PRO A 61 -19.23 -17.11 24.13
CA PRO A 61 -19.07 -17.43 22.73
C PRO A 61 -17.58 -17.67 22.54
N LEU A 62 -17.21 -18.85 22.07
CA LEU A 62 -15.89 -19.10 21.55
C LEU A 62 -15.74 -18.12 20.40
N VAL A 63 -15.13 -16.96 20.67
CA VAL A 63 -14.71 -16.03 19.64
C VAL A 63 -13.60 -16.78 18.92
N LEU A 64 -13.98 -17.50 17.87
CA LEU A 64 -13.02 -18.02 16.91
C LEU A 64 -12.25 -16.79 16.45
N ASN A 65 -10.99 -16.72 16.87
CA ASN A 65 -10.04 -15.72 16.42
C ASN A 65 -9.83 -15.97 14.93
N GLN A 66 -10.77 -15.53 14.10
CA GLN A 66 -10.64 -15.60 12.67
C GLN A 66 -9.49 -14.66 12.31
N PRO A 67 -8.40 -15.15 11.69
CA PRO A 67 -7.39 -14.25 11.18
C PRO A 67 -8.12 -13.30 10.24
N ALA A 68 -8.05 -12.00 10.52
CA ALA A 68 -8.56 -10.98 9.62
C ALA A 68 -7.87 -11.19 8.27
N GLN A 69 -8.58 -11.80 7.33
CA GLN A 69 -8.04 -12.05 6.00
C GLN A 69 -7.96 -10.69 5.34
N ALA A 70 -6.73 -10.19 5.21
CA ALA A 70 -6.37 -9.10 4.32
C ALA A 70 -6.92 -9.41 2.93
N LEU A 71 -8.06 -8.79 2.58
CA LEU A 71 -8.62 -8.86 1.25
C LEU A 71 -7.85 -7.86 0.39
N CYS A 72 -6.84 -8.36 -0.31
CA CYS A 72 -6.20 -7.67 -1.41
C CYS A 72 -7.25 -7.35 -2.48
N ILE A 73 -7.88 -6.17 -2.42
CA ILE A 73 -8.70 -5.69 -3.54
C ILE A 73 -7.72 -5.42 -4.68
N ALA A 74 -7.77 -6.28 -5.71
CA ALA A 74 -7.03 -6.03 -6.93
C ALA A 74 -7.50 -4.71 -7.55
N SER A 75 -6.55 -3.81 -7.79
CA SER A 75 -6.76 -2.56 -8.55
C SER A 75 -7.39 -2.89 -9.90
N SER A 76 -8.20 -2.01 -10.51
CA SER A 76 -8.76 -2.18 -11.87
C SER A 76 -7.79 -1.79 -13.00
N ASP A 77 -6.58 -1.36 -12.64
CA ASP A 77 -5.49 -0.97 -13.53
C ASP A 77 -4.12 -1.29 -12.92
N PHE A 78 -3.04 -1.04 -13.67
CA PHE A 78 -1.67 -1.18 -13.18
C PHE A 78 -1.13 0.04 -12.43
N ASN A 79 -1.96 1.08 -12.21
CA ASN A 79 -1.48 2.33 -11.60
C ASN A 79 -1.01 2.10 -10.16
N GLY A 80 0.07 2.76 -9.75
CA GLY A 80 0.48 2.82 -8.35
C GLY A 80 1.96 2.52 -8.14
N ILE A 81 2.31 2.20 -6.89
CA ILE A 81 3.68 1.92 -6.47
C ILE A 81 3.89 0.41 -6.42
N TRP A 82 4.91 -0.05 -7.12
CA TRP A 82 5.27 -1.45 -7.28
C TRP A 82 6.66 -1.71 -6.70
N ARG A 83 6.89 -2.94 -6.28
CA ARG A 83 8.19 -3.45 -5.84
C ARG A 83 8.68 -4.51 -6.80
N SER A 84 9.99 -4.69 -6.82
CA SER A 84 10.69 -5.63 -7.69
C SER A 84 11.67 -6.47 -6.91
N ASP A 85 12.03 -7.63 -7.47
CA ASP A 85 13.02 -8.55 -6.92
C ASP A 85 14.47 -8.02 -6.97
N ASP A 86 14.73 -6.93 -7.69
CA ASP A 86 15.99 -6.18 -7.64
C ASP A 86 16.07 -5.15 -6.50
N GLY A 87 15.05 -5.11 -5.62
CA GLY A 87 14.94 -4.17 -4.52
C GLY A 87 14.45 -2.78 -4.94
N GLY A 88 14.12 -2.57 -6.22
CA GLY A 88 13.65 -1.31 -6.75
C GLY A 88 12.21 -0.96 -6.36
N THR A 89 11.92 0.35 -6.37
CA THR A 89 10.57 0.90 -6.27
C THR A 89 10.17 1.52 -7.61
N TYR A 90 8.98 1.18 -8.08
CA TYR A 90 8.49 1.55 -9.42
C TYR A 90 7.17 2.31 -9.32
N TYR A 91 7.12 3.49 -9.90
CA TYR A 91 5.92 4.32 -9.97
C TYR A 91 5.28 4.08 -11.33
N VAL A 92 4.27 3.23 -11.37
CA VAL A 92 3.64 2.75 -12.60
C VAL A 92 2.42 3.59 -12.92
N ARG A 93 2.29 3.96 -14.20
CA ARG A 93 1.14 4.64 -14.76
C ARG A 93 0.66 3.94 -16.02
N GLN A 94 -0.63 3.62 -16.06
CA GLN A 94 -1.31 3.09 -17.24
C GLN A 94 -2.17 4.18 -17.88
N ILE A 95 -2.10 4.30 -19.20
CA ILE A 95 -2.94 5.16 -20.03
C ILE A 95 -3.43 4.34 -21.23
N GLY A 96 -4.68 3.87 -21.18
CA GLY A 96 -5.17 2.89 -22.15
C GLY A 96 -4.32 1.62 -22.12
N ASN A 97 -3.67 1.30 -23.24
CA ASN A 97 -2.75 0.16 -23.35
C ASN A 97 -1.28 0.55 -23.11
N GLU A 98 -0.95 1.84 -22.97
CA GLU A 98 0.41 2.26 -22.64
C GLU A 98 0.67 2.10 -21.15
N ILE A 99 1.86 1.59 -20.82
CA ILE A 99 2.38 1.48 -19.46
C ILE A 99 3.68 2.26 -19.41
N TRP A 100 3.76 3.13 -18.41
CA TRP A 100 4.91 3.95 -18.11
C TRP A 100 5.38 3.64 -16.70
N TRP A 101 6.68 3.74 -16.44
CA TRP A 101 7.14 3.83 -15.07
C TRP A 101 8.37 4.73 -14.89
N LEU A 102 8.55 5.15 -13.64
CA LEU A 102 9.83 5.56 -13.06
C LEU A 102 10.27 4.45 -12.10
N GLY A 103 11.41 3.83 -12.36
CA GLY A 103 12.06 2.88 -11.45
C GLY A 103 13.21 3.53 -10.70
N MET A 104 13.32 3.27 -9.40
CA MET A 104 14.43 3.72 -8.56
C MET A 104 14.98 2.58 -7.71
N SER A 105 16.31 2.53 -7.60
CA SER A 105 17.01 1.70 -6.63
C SER A 105 16.63 2.06 -5.19
N ALA A 106 16.84 1.11 -4.26
CA ALA A 106 16.50 1.25 -2.84
C ALA A 106 17.17 2.45 -2.13
N ASP A 107 18.26 2.99 -2.69
CA ASP A 107 19.01 4.13 -2.16
C ASP A 107 18.49 5.48 -2.67
N ASP A 108 17.17 5.57 -2.89
CA ASP A 108 16.48 6.73 -3.48
C ASP A 108 16.93 7.03 -4.93
N GLY A 109 17.31 5.99 -5.67
CA GLY A 109 17.66 6.09 -7.08
C GLY A 109 19.09 6.55 -7.37
N ARG A 110 19.98 6.58 -6.37
CA ARG A 110 21.38 7.03 -6.52
C ARG A 110 22.23 6.02 -7.25
N THR A 111 21.96 4.72 -7.11
CA THR A 111 22.64 3.69 -7.89
C THR A 111 22.14 3.72 -9.33
N TRP A 112 20.84 3.55 -9.50
CA TRP A 112 20.15 3.60 -10.79
C TRP A 112 18.77 4.22 -10.66
N THR A 113 18.36 4.91 -11.71
CA THR A 113 17.00 5.40 -11.91
C THR A 113 16.68 5.22 -13.38
N ASN A 114 15.57 4.57 -13.71
CA ASN A 114 15.16 4.37 -15.09
C ASN A 114 13.74 4.82 -15.36
N VAL A 115 13.47 5.10 -16.63
CA VAL A 115 12.12 5.25 -17.16
C VAL A 115 11.83 4.10 -18.11
N TYR A 116 10.56 3.72 -18.19
CA TYR A 116 10.06 2.74 -19.14
C TYR A 116 8.82 3.24 -19.84
N LYS A 117 8.69 2.85 -21.11
CA LYS A 117 7.45 2.96 -21.88
C LYS A 117 7.23 1.65 -22.61
N GLY A 118 6.05 1.07 -22.45
CA GLY A 118 5.61 -0.10 -23.19
C GLY A 118 4.15 -0.07 -23.58
N THR A 119 3.78 -0.89 -24.54
CA THR A 119 2.40 -1.08 -25.01
C THR A 119 1.95 -2.50 -24.71
N ARG A 120 0.80 -2.63 -24.06
CA ARG A 120 0.17 -3.91 -23.75
C ARG A 120 -0.58 -4.46 -24.96
N ILE A 121 -0.28 -5.71 -25.31
CA ILE A 121 -0.92 -6.52 -26.33
C ILE A 121 -1.26 -7.88 -25.69
N GLY A 122 -2.53 -8.08 -25.35
CA GLY A 122 -2.96 -9.26 -24.57
C GLY A 122 -2.23 -9.33 -23.23
N ASP A 123 -1.53 -10.43 -23.00
CA ASP A 123 -0.81 -10.72 -21.75
C ASP A 123 0.68 -10.34 -21.81
N THR A 124 1.06 -9.54 -22.81
CA THR A 124 2.44 -9.05 -22.96
C THR A 124 2.46 -7.53 -23.01
N VAL A 125 3.48 -6.93 -22.40
CA VAL A 125 3.83 -5.51 -22.55
C VAL A 125 5.16 -5.44 -23.28
N ILE A 126 5.18 -4.80 -24.44
CA ILE A 126 6.39 -4.64 -25.26
C ILE A 126 6.87 -3.22 -25.10
N GLY A 127 8.12 -3.01 -24.70
CA GLY A 127 8.60 -1.67 -24.40
C GLY A 127 10.11 -1.50 -24.36
N GLN A 128 10.49 -0.27 -24.05
CA GLN A 128 11.88 0.17 -23.93
C GLN A 128 12.10 0.85 -22.58
N TRP A 129 13.32 0.76 -22.10
CA TRP A 129 13.76 1.39 -20.87
C TRP A 129 15.08 2.15 -21.09
N ALA A 130 15.30 3.16 -20.25
CA ALA A 130 16.56 3.90 -20.21
C ALA A 130 16.85 4.39 -18.79
N ASP A 131 18.09 4.28 -18.35
CA ASP A 131 18.56 4.96 -17.15
C ASP A 131 18.68 6.47 -17.40
N VAL A 132 18.26 7.26 -16.41
CA VAL A 132 18.29 8.72 -16.42
C VAL A 132 19.32 9.24 -15.41
N PRO A 133 19.84 10.47 -15.56
CA PRO A 133 20.98 10.97 -14.79
C PRO A 133 20.63 11.38 -13.33
N ARG A 134 19.75 10.63 -12.67
CA ARG A 134 19.58 10.62 -11.21
C ARG A 134 20.51 9.61 -10.54
N GLY A 135 20.71 8.44 -11.16
CA GLY A 135 21.64 7.41 -10.69
C GLY A 135 23.03 7.52 -11.33
N GLY A 136 23.90 6.55 -11.07
CA GLY A 136 25.22 6.41 -11.71
C GLY A 136 25.20 5.58 -13.01
N ILE A 137 24.28 4.61 -13.13
CA ILE A 137 24.18 3.74 -14.32
C ILE A 137 23.56 4.50 -15.52
N ARG A 138 24.00 4.18 -16.73
CA ARG A 138 23.60 4.83 -18.00
C ARG A 138 23.24 3.80 -19.07
N SER A 139 22.53 2.74 -18.69
CA SER A 139 22.13 1.68 -19.62
C SER A 139 20.75 1.94 -20.20
N GLY A 140 20.34 1.09 -21.14
CA GLY A 140 19.03 1.14 -21.76
C GLY A 140 18.85 -0.02 -22.72
N GLY A 141 17.61 -0.27 -23.12
CA GLY A 141 17.32 -1.36 -24.03
C GLY A 141 15.84 -1.67 -24.15
N ILE A 142 15.58 -2.88 -24.63
CA ILE A 142 14.24 -3.45 -24.74
C ILE A 142 13.92 -4.17 -23.43
N LEU A 143 12.68 -4.03 -22.97
CA LEU A 143 12.15 -4.80 -21.86
C LEU A 143 10.71 -5.21 -22.19
N ASN A 144 10.51 -6.51 -22.36
CA ASN A 144 9.18 -7.08 -22.56
C ASN A 144 8.76 -7.81 -21.28
N LEU A 145 7.52 -7.56 -20.88
CA LEU A 145 6.93 -8.09 -19.66
C LEU A 145 5.77 -9.03 -20.03
N SER A 146 5.60 -10.10 -19.26
CA SER A 146 4.38 -10.89 -19.23
C SER A 146 3.52 -10.43 -18.04
N VAL A 147 2.22 -10.33 -18.29
CA VAL A 147 1.17 -10.10 -17.30
C VAL A 147 0.43 -11.44 -17.16
N PRO A 148 0.34 -12.05 -15.97
CA PRO A 148 -0.37 -13.31 -15.82
C PRO A 148 -1.82 -13.22 -16.34
N PRO A 149 -2.28 -14.21 -17.13
CA PRO A 149 -3.67 -14.30 -17.54
C PRO A 149 -4.58 -14.47 -16.33
N GLY A 150 -5.78 -13.88 -16.38
CA GLY A 150 -6.75 -13.98 -15.29
C GLY A 150 -6.77 -12.78 -14.37
N TRP A 151 -6.80 -11.58 -14.94
CA TRP A 151 -7.26 -10.36 -14.29
C TRP A 151 -8.68 -10.55 -13.72
N ASN A 152 -8.77 -11.16 -12.53
CA ASN A 152 -10.01 -11.57 -11.88
C ASN A 152 -9.83 -11.57 -10.35
N GLY A 153 -9.17 -10.53 -9.81
CA GLY A 153 -8.98 -10.35 -8.37
C GLY A 153 -7.63 -10.80 -7.80
N SER A 154 -6.70 -11.32 -8.61
CA SER A 154 -5.34 -11.65 -8.17
C SER A 154 -4.45 -10.40 -8.06
N VAL A 155 -3.49 -10.42 -7.12
CA VAL A 155 -2.49 -9.36 -6.94
C VAL A 155 -1.76 -9.13 -8.26
N PRO A 156 -1.73 -7.90 -8.79
CA PRO A 156 -1.15 -7.67 -10.11
C PRO A 156 0.38 -7.86 -10.04
N GLU A 157 0.89 -8.68 -10.97
CA GLU A 157 2.31 -9.04 -11.10
C GLU A 157 2.79 -8.78 -12.54
N PHE A 158 4.00 -8.26 -12.70
CA PHE A 158 4.73 -8.32 -13.97
C PHE A 158 5.85 -9.33 -13.84
N SER A 159 6.13 -10.09 -14.90
CA SER A 159 7.33 -10.91 -15.01
C SER A 159 8.10 -10.56 -16.27
N ARG A 160 9.42 -10.54 -16.21
CA ARG A 160 10.27 -10.23 -17.36
C ARG A 160 10.28 -11.41 -18.33
N ASN A 161 9.88 -11.16 -19.57
CA ASN A 161 9.93 -12.13 -20.65
C ASN A 161 11.21 -12.00 -21.49
N TYR A 162 11.61 -10.76 -21.82
CA TYR A 162 12.79 -10.49 -22.65
C TYR A 162 13.46 -9.18 -22.24
N VAL A 163 14.79 -9.11 -22.36
CA VAL A 163 15.58 -7.94 -21.98
C VAL A 163 16.86 -7.79 -22.79
N THR A 164 17.22 -6.54 -23.07
CA THR A 164 18.58 -6.14 -23.45
C THR A 164 19.11 -5.05 -22.51
N GLY A 165 20.42 -4.77 -22.53
CA GLY A 165 21.03 -3.71 -21.71
C GLY A 165 21.25 -4.07 -20.24
N GLY A 166 21.01 -5.31 -19.82
CA GLY A 166 21.33 -5.78 -18.47
C GLY A 166 20.40 -5.26 -17.38
N PHE A 167 19.10 -5.05 -17.67
CA PHE A 167 18.12 -4.64 -16.67
C PHE A 167 18.07 -5.63 -15.49
N GLY A 168 18.05 -5.11 -14.25
CA GLY A 168 18.10 -5.93 -13.02
C GLY A 168 16.82 -6.72 -12.76
N GLY A 169 15.71 -6.02 -12.54
CA GLY A 169 14.42 -6.61 -12.14
C GLY A 169 13.87 -7.66 -13.11
N SER A 170 13.28 -8.71 -12.54
CA SER A 170 12.68 -9.82 -13.26
C SER A 170 11.25 -10.14 -12.82
N LYS A 171 10.83 -9.70 -11.63
CA LYS A 171 9.46 -9.83 -11.12
C LYS A 171 9.05 -8.58 -10.38
N TRP A 172 7.85 -8.09 -10.65
CA TRP A 172 7.28 -6.92 -9.97
C TRP A 172 5.94 -7.27 -9.37
N PHE A 173 5.70 -6.83 -8.14
CA PHE A 173 4.45 -7.03 -7.43
C PHE A 173 3.98 -5.71 -6.84
N LYS A 174 2.66 -5.50 -6.84
CA LYS A 174 2.03 -4.37 -6.16
C LYS A 174 1.65 -4.80 -4.74
N PRO A 175 2.20 -4.17 -3.68
CA PRO A 175 1.75 -4.45 -2.32
C PRO A 175 0.24 -4.22 -2.18
N CYS A 176 -0.46 -5.14 -1.53
CA CYS A 176 -1.88 -4.95 -1.20
C CYS A 176 -2.01 -3.80 -0.20
N ASN A 177 -3.03 -2.95 -0.37
CA ASN A 177 -3.42 -1.97 0.62
C ASN A 177 -4.71 -2.44 1.30
N ASP A 178 -4.60 -3.17 2.40
CA ASP A 178 -5.75 -3.78 3.10
C ASP A 178 -6.60 -2.79 3.91
N VAL A 179 -6.35 -1.49 3.77
CA VAL A 179 -6.92 -0.45 4.65
C VAL A 179 -8.39 -0.10 4.31
N ILE A 180 -9.00 -0.69 3.28
CA ILE A 180 -10.35 -0.28 2.83
C ILE A 180 -11.50 -1.10 3.43
N LEU A 181 -11.30 -2.26 4.07
CA LEU A 181 -12.44 -3.16 4.38
C LEU A 181 -12.76 -3.48 5.85
N ASN A 182 -12.05 -2.95 6.85
CA ASN A 182 -12.48 -3.11 8.25
C ASN A 182 -12.67 -1.76 8.96
N PRO A 183 -13.84 -1.12 8.81
CA PRO A 183 -14.32 -0.23 9.87
C PRO A 183 -14.62 -1.09 11.12
N ILE A 184 -13.81 -0.93 12.17
CA ILE A 184 -14.13 -1.39 13.53
C ILE A 184 -15.07 -0.37 14.18
#